data_AF-A0A2V5V208-F1
#
_entry.id   AF-A0A2V5V208-F1
#
_cell.length_a   1.000
_cell.length_b   1.000
_cell.length_c   1.000
_cell.angle_alpha   90.00
_cell.angle_beta   90.00
_cell.angle_gamma   90.00
#
_symmetry.space_group_name_H-M   'P 1'
#
loop_
_entity.id
_entity.type
_entity.pdbx_description
1 polymer ?
#
loop_
_entity_poly.entity_id
_entity_poly.type
_entity_poly.pdbx_seq_one_letter_code
_entity_poly.pdbx_strand_id
1 'polypeptide(L)' 'SFNENEPVVCHPKEALDCFLRTKMDLLVLGNFWIERKLQKA' A
#
# COMPACT_ATOMS: atom_id res chain seq x y z
N SER A 1 -7.63 1.24 13.08
CA SER A 1 -6.50 0.65 12.30
C SER A 1 -6.29 1.50 11.06
N PHE A 2 -5.13 1.45 10.39
CA PHE A 2 -4.83 2.18 9.13
C PHE A 2 -5.74 1.81 7.94
N ASN A 3 -6.73 0.96 8.20
CA ASN A 3 -7.78 0.46 7.32
C ASN A 3 -9.02 0.22 8.21
N GLU A 4 -9.83 1.23 8.47
CA GLU A 4 -10.98 1.11 9.39
C GLU A 4 -12.09 0.20 8.84
N ASN A 5 -12.13 0.00 7.52
CA ASN A 5 -13.13 -0.82 6.83
C ASN A 5 -12.57 -2.14 6.28
N GLU A 6 -11.29 -2.45 6.51
CA GLU A 6 -10.66 -3.63 5.91
C GLU A 6 -9.80 -4.39 6.92
N PRO A 7 -9.78 -5.72 6.85
CA PRO A 7 -8.94 -6.52 7.73
C PRO A 7 -7.46 -6.18 7.51
N VAL A 8 -6.66 -6.37 8.57
CA VAL A 8 -5.20 -6.37 8.44
C VAL A 8 -4.82 -7.49 7.48
N VAL A 9 -4.00 -7.15 6.48
CA VAL A 9 -3.48 -8.11 5.49
C VAL A 9 -2.35 -8.95 6.10
N CYS A 10 -2.24 -10.22 5.67
CA CYS A 10 -1.25 -11.16 6.20
C CYS A 10 -0.23 -11.61 5.15
N HIS A 11 -0.46 -11.31 3.87
CA HIS A 11 0.41 -11.72 2.77
C HIS A 11 0.90 -10.52 1.94
N PRO A 12 2.14 -10.54 1.41
CA PRO A 12 2.67 -9.44 0.58
C PRO A 12 1.80 -9.11 -0.63
N LYS A 13 1.16 -10.11 -1.24
CA LYS A 13 0.24 -9.92 -2.36
C LYS A 13 -0.99 -9.08 -1.95
N GLU A 14 -1.58 -9.40 -0.82
CA GLU A 14 -2.74 -8.66 -0.28
C GLU A 14 -2.36 -7.20 0.05
N ALA A 15 -1.16 -6.99 0.59
CA ALA A 15 -0.63 -5.66 0.86
C ALA A 15 -0.44 -4.84 -0.43
N LEU A 16 0.05 -5.47 -1.49
CA LEU A 16 0.16 -4.84 -2.81
C LEU A 16 -1.21 -4.51 -3.39
N ASP A 17 -2.16 -5.45 -3.35
CA ASP A 17 -3.53 -5.23 -3.83
C ASP A 17 -4.21 -4.09 -3.05
N CYS A 18 -4.02 -4.03 -1.73
CA CYS A 18 -4.46 -2.95 -0.86
C CYS A 18 -3.84 -1.59 -1.23
N PHE A 19 -2.53 -1.55 -1.43
CA PHE A 19 -1.83 -0.33 -1.84
C PHE A 19 -2.35 0.19 -3.18
N LEU A 20 -2.55 -0.69 -4.17
CA LEU A 20 -2.99 -0.32 -5.51
C LEU A 20 -4.39 0.30 -5.53
N ARG A 21 -5.33 -0.21 -4.71
CA ARG A 21 -6.71 0.29 -4.64
C ARG A 21 -6.92 1.48 -3.70
N THR A 22 -5.95 1.79 -2.84
CA THR A 22 -6.00 2.92 -1.91
C THR A 22 -5.20 4.10 -2.43
N LYS A 23 -5.43 5.29 -1.83
CA LYS A 23 -4.65 6.50 -2.11
C LYS A 23 -3.42 6.62 -1.21
N MET A 24 -2.83 5.49 -0.79
CA MET A 24 -1.59 5.50 -0.02
C MET A 24 -0.42 5.93 -0.90
N ASP A 25 0.50 6.69 -0.32
CA ASP A 25 1.68 7.22 -1.02
C ASP A 25 2.86 6.23 -1.03
N LEU A 26 2.97 5.41 0.02
CA LEU A 26 4.09 4.49 0.24
C LEU A 26 3.60 3.13 0.76
N LEU A 27 4.14 2.04 0.20
CA LEU A 27 4.04 0.69 0.74
C LEU A 27 5.44 0.19 1.09
N VAL A 28 5.63 -0.32 2.30
CA VAL A 28 6.88 -0.95 2.75
C VAL A 28 6.67 -2.45 2.92
N LEU A 29 7.52 -3.26 2.28
CA LEU A 29 7.54 -4.72 2.33
C LEU A 29 8.94 -5.20 2.74
N GLY A 30 9.18 -5.28 4.05
CA GLY A 30 10.50 -5.61 4.60
C GLY A 30 11.56 -4.58 4.16
N ASN A 31 12.56 -5.03 3.41
CA ASN A 31 13.66 -4.18 2.91
C ASN A 31 13.33 -3.48 1.58
N PHE A 32 12.12 -3.64 1.06
CA PHE A 32 11.67 -3.01 -0.18
C PHE A 32 10.57 -2.00 0.12
N TRP A 33 10.48 -0.95 -0.71
CA TRP A 33 9.35 -0.04 -0.69
C TRP A 33 8.89 0.30 -2.11
N ILE A 34 7.62 0.71 -2.22
CA ILE A 34 6.98 1.15 -3.45
C ILE A 34 6.37 2.52 -3.16
N GLU A 35 6.77 3.52 -3.94
CA GLU A 35 6.23 4.87 -3.88
C GLU A 35 5.43 5.19 -5.14
N ARG A 36 4.32 5.93 -5.01
CA ARG A 36 3.64 6.48 -6.18
C ARG A 36 4.45 7.65 -6.72
N LYS A 37 4.77 7.60 -8.02
CA LYS A 37 5.39 8.75 -8.68
C LYS A 37 4.42 9.93 -8.65
N LEU A 38 4.87 11.06 -8.10
CA LEU A 38 4.21 12.35 -8.31
C LEU A 38 4.27 12.65 -9.82
N GLN A 39 3.13 12.57 -10.49
CA GLN A 39 2.97 13.14 -11.82
C GLN A 39 3.05 14.66 -11.62
N LYS A 40 4.14 15.29 -12.06
CA LYS A 40 4.17 16.75 -12.17
C LYS A 40 3.20 17.13 -13.29
N ALA A 41 2.26 18.01 -12.98
CA ALA A 41 1.42 18.68 -13.98
C ALA A 41 2.28 19.55 -14.90
#